data_AF-A0AAU3JQA2-F1
#
_entry.id   AF-A0AAU3JQA2-F1
#
_cell.length_a   1.000
_cell.length_b   1.000
_cell.length_c   1.000
_cell.angle_alpha   90.00
_cell.angle_beta   90.00
_cell.angle_gamma   90.00
#
_symmetry.space_group_name_H-M   'P 1'
#
loop_
_entity.id
_entity.type
_entity.pdbx_description
1 polymer ?
#
loop_
_entity_poly.entity_id
_entity_poly.type
_entity_poly.pdbx_seq_one_letter_code
_entity_poly.pdbx_strand_id
1 'polypeptide(L)' 'MGAGIAEVGARAGLDVILVESTTQAATSARSRIDTSLQRAEAKGKLGQGETAHQVLDRICRGHGSRRPGGS' A
#
# COMPACT_ATOMS: atom_id res chain seq x y z
N MET A 1 -1.84 -8.72 -9.74
CA MET A 1 -2.26 -7.48 -10.41
C MET A 1 -2.61 -6.38 -9.40
N GLY A 2 -3.50 -6.60 -8.43
CA GLY A 2 -3.92 -5.58 -7.44
C GLY A 2 -2.78 -4.88 -6.69
N ALA A 3 -1.75 -5.62 -6.28
CA ALA A 3 -0.58 -5.07 -5.60
C ALA A 3 0.17 -3.98 -6.41
N GLY A 4 0.26 -4.12 -7.73
CA GLY A 4 0.95 -3.14 -8.58
C GLY A 4 0.16 -1.84 -8.75
N ILE A 5 -1.16 -1.95 -8.89
CA ILE A 5 -2.06 -0.77 -8.94
C ILE A 5 -2.00 -0.04 -7.60
N ALA A 6 -2.03 -0.79 -6.49
CA ALA A 6 -1.93 -0.22 -5.16
C ALA A 6 -0.62 0.53 -4.93
N GLU A 7 0.50 -0.05 -5.37
CA GLU A 7 1.80 0.61 -5.28
C GLU A 7 1.82 1.93 -6.08
N VAL A 8 1.32 1.93 -7.31
CA VAL A 8 1.29 3.14 -8.15
C VAL A 8 0.41 4.23 -7.53
N GLY A 9 -0.78 3.87 -7.04
CA GLY A 9 -1.67 4.82 -6.37
C GLY A 9 -1.04 5.42 -5.10
N ALA A 10 -0.42 4.58 -4.27
CA ALA A 10 0.22 5.02 -3.04
C ALA A 10 1.44 5.93 -3.32
N ARG A 11 2.24 5.60 -4.35
CA ARG A 11 3.36 6.44 -4.81
C ARG A 11 2.91 7.75 -5.44
N ALA A 12 1.68 7.82 -5.92
CA ALA A 12 1.07 9.07 -6.41
C ALA A 12 0.50 9.94 -5.28
N GLY A 13 0.62 9.54 -4.01
CA GLY A 13 0.08 10.32 -2.89
C GLY A 13 -1.32 9.91 -2.46
N LEU A 14 -1.91 8.86 -3.04
CA LEU A 14 -3.30 8.48 -2.78
C LEU A 14 -3.40 7.44 -1.66
N ASP A 15 -4.45 7.55 -0.84
CA ASP A 15 -4.84 6.50 0.09
C ASP A 15 -5.46 5.33 -0.68
N VAL A 16 -4.87 4.15 -0.54
CA VAL A 16 -5.30 2.95 -1.27
C VAL A 16 -5.82 1.91 -0.31
N ILE A 17 -7.01 1.40 -0.60
CA ILE A 17 -7.58 0.26 0.10
C ILE A 17 -7.32 -1.00 -0.71
N LEU A 18 -6.44 -1.87 -0.20
CA LEU A 18 -6.19 -3.17 -0.81
C LEU A 18 -7.18 -4.21 -0.26
N VAL A 19 -8.15 -4.61 -1.08
CA VAL A 19 -9.13 -5.67 -0.76
C VAL A 19 -8.69 -6.98 -1.37
N GLU A 20 -8.59 -8.02 -0.55
CA GLU A 20 -8.18 -9.37 -0.96
C GLU A 20 -9.10 -10.40 -0.32
N SER A 21 -9.30 -11.53 -0.99
CA SER A 21 -10.26 -12.57 -0.56
C SER A 21 -9.82 -13.31 0.71
N THR A 22 -8.52 -13.32 1.00
CA THR A 22 -7.96 -14.00 2.17
C THR A 22 -6.86 -13.19 2.83
N THR A 23 -6.68 -13.37 4.13
CA THR A 23 -5.60 -12.72 4.91
C THR A 23 -4.22 -13.10 4.40
N GLN A 24 -4.04 -14.33 3.91
CA GLN A 24 -2.78 -14.78 3.33
C GLN A 24 -2.47 -14.03 2.02
N ALA A 25 -3.47 -13.88 1.14
CA ALA A 25 -3.32 -13.09 -0.09
C ALA A 25 -2.99 -11.63 0.22
N ALA A 26 -3.68 -11.01 1.18
CA ALA A 26 -3.39 -9.65 1.65
C ALA A 26 -1.95 -9.50 2.19
N THR A 27 -1.46 -10.49 2.94
CA THR A 27 -0.11 -10.48 3.51
C THR A 27 0.95 -10.65 2.43
N SER A 28 0.75 -11.60 1.50
CA SER A 28 1.64 -11.78 0.35
C SER A 28 1.65 -10.58 -0.58
N ALA A 29 0.52 -9.91 -0.78
CA ALA A 29 0.45 -8.67 -1.55
C ALA A 29 1.22 -7.54 -0.86
N ARG A 30 1.02 -7.34 0.44
CA ARG A 30 1.74 -6.32 1.23
C ARG A 30 3.25 -6.55 1.22
N SER A 31 3.72 -7.78 1.39
CA SER A 31 5.16 -8.11 1.37
C SER A 31 5.79 -7.83 0.00
N ARG A 32 5.07 -8.10 -1.11
CA ARG A 32 5.55 -7.76 -2.45
C ARG A 32 5.67 -6.25 -2.65
N ILE A 33 4.69 -5.48 -2.19
CA ILE A 33 4.70 -4.02 -2.28
C ILE A 33 5.85 -3.46 -1.45
N ASP A 34 6.03 -3.92 -0.21
CA ASP A 34 7.13 -3.52 0.67
C ASP A 34 8.50 -3.74 0.01
N THR A 35 8.75 -4.93 -0.54
CA THR A 35 10.01 -5.22 -1.27
C THR A 35 10.20 -4.33 -2.49
N SER A 36 9.12 -4.02 -3.22
CA SER A 36 9.16 -3.13 -4.39
C SER A 36 9.50 -1.70 -4.00
N LEU A 37 8.85 -1.19 -2.94
CA LEU A 37 9.06 0.15 -2.40
C LEU A 37 10.47 0.33 -1.85
N GLN A 38 11.01 -0.65 -1.11
CA GLN A 38 12.40 -0.62 -0.64
C GLN A 38 13.39 -0.52 -1.82
N ARG A 39 13.14 -1.24 -2.92
CA ARG A 39 13.95 -1.13 -4.14
C ARG A 39 13.77 0.21 -4.84
N ALA A 40 12.57 0.79 -4.81
CA ALA A 40 12.31 2.12 -5.37
C ALA A 40 13.00 3.21 -4.55
N GLU A 41 12.97 3.11 -3.22
CA GLU A 41 13.66 3.98 -2.27
C GLU A 41 15.17 3.95 -2.49
N ALA A 42 15.76 2.75 -2.53
CA ALA A 42 17.18 2.57 -2.80
C ALA A 42 17.62 3.12 -4.17
N LYS A 43 16.70 3.21 -5.13
CA LYS A 43 16.93 3.78 -6.47
C LYS A 43 16.60 5.28 -6.56
N GLY A 44 16.16 5.91 -5.47
CA GLY A 44 15.70 7.31 -5.47
C GLY A 44 14.48 7.55 -6.36
N LYS A 45 13.62 6.54 -6.54
CA LYS A 45 12.40 6.58 -7.37
C LYS A 45 11.12 6.84 -6.57
N LEU A 46 11.25 7.09 -5.26
CA LEU A 46 10.16 7.62 -4.43
C LEU A 46 10.16 9.15 -4.50
N GLY A 47 9.05 9.79 -4.12
CA GLY A 47 8.96 11.25 -4.08
C GLY A 47 10.03 11.87 -3.17
N GLN A 48 10.33 13.16 -3.36
CA GLN A 48 11.33 13.86 -2.56
C GLN A 48 10.99 13.78 -1.07
N GLY A 49 11.82 13.06 -0.30
CA GLY A 49 11.65 12.88 1.13
C GLY A 49 10.65 11.80 1.55
N GLU A 50 10.10 11.02 0.61
CA GLU A 50 9.22 9.90 0.93
C GLU A 50 10.01 8.61 1.15
N THR A 51 9.69 7.92 2.25
CA THR A 51 10.25 6.59 2.55
C THR A 51 9.32 5.48 2.08
N ALA A 52 9.87 4.28 1.89
CA ALA A 52 9.06 3.11 1.55
C ALA A 52 7.95 2.87 2.60
N HIS A 53 8.26 3.11 3.88
CA HIS A 53 7.31 2.97 4.98
C HIS A 53 6.12 3.94 4.86
N GLN A 54 6.39 5.21 4.55
CA GLN A 54 5.32 6.22 4.39
C GLN A 54 4.37 5.87 3.25
N VAL A 55 4.91 5.36 2.14
CA VAL A 55 4.08 4.92 1.00
C VAL A 55 3.28 3.66 1.37
N LEU A 56 3.88 2.74 2.13
CA LEU A 56 3.20 1.52 2.57
C LEU A 56 2.06 1.80 3.57
N ASP A 57 2.19 2.84 4.40
CA ASP A 57 1.15 3.25 5.34
C ASP A 57 -0.13 3.77 4.66
N ARG A 58 -0.01 4.38 3.48
CA ARG A 58 -1.17 4.76 2.65
C ARG A 58 -1.96 3.57 2.14
N ILE A 59 -1.35 2.37 2.15
CA ILE A 59 -2.00 1.14 1.72
C ILE A 59 -2.63 0.50 2.95
N CYS A 60 -3.85 0.93 3.25
CA CYS A 60 -4.64 0.36 4.31
C CYS A 60 -5.21 -0.99 3.83
N ARG A 61 -5.10 -2.03 4.68
CA ARG A 61 -5.76 -3.31 4.40
C ARG A 61 -7.26 -3.07 4.41
N GLY A 62 -7.91 -3.30 3.27
CA GLY A 62 -9.35 -3.36 3.17
C GLY A 62 -9.87 -4.61 3.84
N HIS A 63 -9.81 -4.65 5.18
CA HIS A 63 -10.62 -5.58 5.94
C HIS A 63 -11.98 -4.90 6.08
N GLY A 64 -13.00 -5.41 5.39
CA GLY A 64 -14.36 -4.92 5.53
C GLY A 64 -14.80 -4.98 7.00
N SER A 65 -14.73 -3.86 7.70
CA SER A 65 -15.59 -3.50 8.83
C SER A 65 -15.14 -2.15 9.42
N ARG A 66 -16.13 -1.26 9.53
CA ARG A 66 -16.15 0.06 10.21
C ARG A 66 -15.64 1.27 9.42
N ARG A 67 -16.61 1.93 8.77
CA ARG A 67 -16.76 3.39 8.90
C ARG A 67 -16.88 3.73 10.39
N PRO A 68 -16.06 4.61 10.98
CA PRO A 68 -16.46 5.35 12.16
C PRO A 68 -17.21 6.63 11.70
N GLY A 69 -18.35 6.92 12.30
CA GLY A 69 -19.02 8.22 12.15
C GLY A 69 -20.36 8.15 11.41
N GLY A 70 -21.39 7.83 12.17
CA GLY A 70 -22.78 7.86 11.73
C GLY A 70 -23.70 7.80 12.94
N SER A 71 -23.59 8.78 13.84
CA SER A 71 -24.61 9.38 14.73
C SER A 71 -23.92 10.35 15.68
#